data_AF-A0A2D9Z4S0-F1
#
_entry.id   AF-A0A2D9Z4S0-F1
#
_cell.length_a   1.000
_cell.length_b   1.000
_cell.length_c   1.000
_cell.angle_alpha   90.00
_cell.angle_beta   90.00
_cell.angle_gamma   90.00
#
_symmetry.space_group_name_H-M   'P 1'
#
loop_
_entity.id
_entity.type
_entity.pdbx_description
1 polymer ?
#
loop_
_entity_poly.entity_id
_entity_poly.type
_entity_poly.pdbx_seq_one_letter_code
_entity_poly.pdbx_strand_id
1 'polypeptide(L)' 'MPSDSNSNHDETPSDLQQHVRLDHFLKLLQFAESGGHAKVLIQGGLVHVNGELCTARKRKLFHGDEIKIDDEVVTVNID' A
#
# COMPACT_ATOMS: atom_id res chain seq x y z
N MET A 1 22.06 11.92 -42.85
CA MET A 1 22.51 11.04 -41.76
C MET A 1 21.72 11.44 -40.52
N PRO A 2 20.70 10.67 -40.12
CA PRO A 2 20.08 10.86 -38.82
C PRO A 2 20.90 10.13 -37.75
N SER A 3 21.18 10.86 -36.68
CA SER A 3 21.77 10.37 -35.44
C SER A 3 20.67 9.68 -34.64
N ASP A 4 20.66 8.34 -34.62
CA ASP A 4 19.80 7.61 -33.70
C ASP A 4 20.42 7.71 -32.30
N SER A 5 19.95 8.72 -31.57
CA SER A 5 20.22 8.94 -30.16
C SER A 5 19.70 7.76 -29.36
N ASN A 6 20.62 6.98 -28.81
CA ASN A 6 20.37 6.06 -27.71
C ASN A 6 19.69 6.81 -26.56
N SER A 7 18.44 6.46 -26.25
CA SER A 7 17.78 6.84 -25.00
C SER A 7 17.60 5.57 -24.16
N ASN A 8 18.58 5.34 -23.28
CA ASN A 8 18.41 4.48 -22.12
C ASN A 8 17.41 5.12 -21.13
N HIS A 9 16.85 4.31 -20.22
CA HIS A 9 15.81 4.58 -19.20
C HIS A 9 14.38 4.47 -19.75
N ASP A 10 13.51 3.58 -19.29
CA ASP A 10 13.39 2.91 -17.99
C ASP A 10 12.71 1.56 -18.26
N GLU A 11 13.49 0.48 -18.34
CA GLU A 11 12.91 -0.85 -18.26
C GLU A 11 12.57 -1.08 -16.79
N THR A 12 11.33 -0.81 -16.39
CA THR A 12 10.75 -1.44 -15.21
C THR A 12 10.26 -2.84 -15.60
N PRO A 13 11.01 -3.93 -15.34
CA PRO A 13 10.39 -5.25 -15.28
C PRO A 13 9.66 -5.33 -13.94
N SER A 14 8.45 -4.76 -13.85
CA SER A 14 7.66 -4.80 -12.60
C SER A 14 6.51 -5.81 -12.64
N ASP A 15 6.52 -6.73 -13.61
CA ASP A 15 5.51 -7.78 -13.83
C ASP A 15 5.36 -8.80 -12.67
N LEU A 16 5.99 -8.56 -11.50
CA LEU A 16 5.86 -9.38 -10.28
C LEU A 16 5.70 -8.54 -8.99
N GLN A 17 5.28 -7.27 -9.07
CA GLN A 17 5.02 -6.47 -7.86
C GLN A 17 3.72 -6.93 -7.17
N GLN A 18 3.83 -7.96 -6.34
CA GLN A 18 2.79 -8.37 -5.41
C GLN A 18 2.43 -7.18 -4.52
N HIS A 19 1.28 -6.60 -4.78
CA HIS A 19 0.76 -5.44 -4.05
C HIS A 19 -0.61 -5.77 -3.48
N VAL A 20 -0.85 -5.38 -2.24
CA VAL A 20 -2.17 -5.47 -1.62
C VAL A 20 -2.72 -4.06 -1.46
N ARG A 21 -4.02 -3.89 -1.67
CA ARG A 21 -4.63 -2.58 -1.38
C ARG A 21 -4.93 -2.48 0.11
N LEU A 22 -4.76 -1.28 0.67
CA LEU A 22 -5.06 -1.01 2.07
C LEU A 22 -6.50 -1.43 2.44
N ASP A 23 -7.49 -1.18 1.59
CA ASP A 23 -8.88 -1.63 1.79
C ASP A 23 -9.01 -3.16 1.95
N HIS A 24 -8.22 -3.91 1.19
CA HIS A 24 -8.23 -5.37 1.21
C HIS A 24 -7.46 -5.89 2.42
N PHE A 25 -6.31 -5.30 2.70
CA PHE A 25 -5.46 -5.64 3.84
C PHE A 25 -6.18 -5.43 5.17
N LEU A 26 -6.89 -4.30 5.36
CA LEU A 26 -7.69 -4.07 6.57
C LEU A 26 -8.79 -5.14 6.78
N LYS A 27 -9.33 -5.70 5.70
CA LYS A 27 -10.29 -6.81 5.79
C LYS A 27 -9.60 -8.12 6.12
N LEU A 28 -8.43 -8.38 5.54
CA LEU A 28 -7.64 -9.59 5.84
C LEU A 28 -7.21 -9.65 7.30
N LEU A 29 -6.78 -8.52 7.85
CA LEU A 29 -6.39 -8.42 9.25
C LEU A 29 -7.56 -8.37 10.23
N GLN A 30 -8.80 -8.41 9.74
CA GLN A 30 -10.03 -8.25 10.53
C GLN A 30 -10.09 -6.97 11.40
N PHE A 31 -9.22 -5.99 11.16
CA PHE A 31 -9.27 -4.66 11.81
C PHE A 31 -10.55 -3.89 11.49
N ALA A 32 -11.15 -4.20 10.35
CA ALA A 32 -12.41 -3.62 9.95
C ALA A 32 -13.45 -4.73 9.75
N GLU A 33 -14.41 -4.83 10.68
CA GLU A 33 -15.57 -5.72 10.55
C GLU A 33 -16.42 -5.41 9.31
N SER A 34 -16.37 -4.16 8.83
CA SER A 34 -17.10 -3.72 7.65
C SER A 34 -16.30 -2.71 6.85
N GLY A 35 -16.65 -2.56 5.57
CA GLY A 35 -16.16 -1.46 4.75
C GLY A 35 -16.51 -0.08 5.31
N GLY A 36 -17.42 0.06 6.27
CA GLY A 36 -17.67 1.30 7.01
C GLY A 36 -16.62 1.57 8.09
N HIS A 37 -16.26 0.56 8.89
CA HIS A 37 -15.24 0.68 9.94
C HIS A 37 -13.86 1.06 9.37
N ALA A 38 -13.44 0.41 8.28
CA ALA A 38 -12.20 0.80 7.58
C ALA A 38 -12.23 2.28 7.12
N LYS A 39 -13.41 2.88 6.94
CA LYS A 39 -13.53 4.27 6.45
C LYS A 39 -13.15 5.22 7.56
N VAL A 40 -13.72 4.96 8.73
CA VAL A 40 -13.52 5.78 9.92
C VAL A 40 -12.06 5.72 10.35
N LEU A 41 -11.42 4.53 10.33
CA LEU A 41 -10.01 4.38 10.66
C LEU A 41 -9.09 5.16 9.70
N ILE A 42 -9.29 4.97 8.39
CA ILE A 42 -8.44 5.59 7.36
C ILE A 42 -8.69 7.10 7.27
N GLN A 43 -9.96 7.54 7.23
CA GLN A 43 -10.29 8.98 7.19
C GLN A 43 -10.01 9.69 8.52
N GLY A 44 -10.09 8.96 9.63
CA GLY A 44 -9.73 9.46 10.96
C GLY A 44 -8.23 9.65 11.14
N GLY A 45 -7.41 9.22 10.17
CA GLY A 45 -5.96 9.34 10.28
C GLY A 45 -5.35 8.40 11.33
N LEU A 46 -6.03 7.29 11.62
CA LEU A 46 -5.53 6.27 12.55
C LEU A 46 -4.58 5.29 11.86
N VAL A 47 -4.49 5.34 10.53
CA VAL A 47 -3.65 4.45 9.73
C VAL A 47 -2.40 5.18 9.26
N HIS A 48 -1.24 4.61 9.56
CA HIS A 48 0.07 5.04 9.09
C HIS A 48 0.72 3.89 8.33
N VAL A 49 1.40 4.18 7.23
CA VAL A 49 2.13 3.22 6.43
C VAL A 49 3.58 3.67 6.43
N ASN A 50 4.48 2.84 6.93
CA ASN A 50 5.91 3.15 7.07
C ASN A 50 6.15 4.46 7.86
N GLY A 51 5.32 4.70 8.88
CA GLY A 51 5.32 5.96 9.66
C GLY A 51 4.66 7.16 8.98
N GLU A 52 4.19 7.03 7.73
CA GLU A 52 3.51 8.11 7.01
C GLU A 52 1.98 7.98 7.14
N LEU A 53 1.32 9.05 7.60
CA LEU A 53 -0.14 9.09 7.76
C LEU A 53 -0.83 8.76 6.44
N CYS A 54 -1.55 7.64 6.39
CA CYS A 54 -2.22 7.17 5.18
C CYS A 54 -3.74 7.27 5.31
N THR A 55 -4.30 8.33 4.72
CA THR A 55 -5.76 8.54 4.63
C THR A 55 -6.35 8.02 3.33
N ALA A 56 -5.55 7.34 2.50
CA ALA A 56 -5.94 6.85 1.19
C ALA A 56 -6.31 5.36 1.22
N ARG A 57 -7.61 5.04 1.16
CA ARG A 57 -8.12 3.66 1.07
C ARG A 57 -7.56 2.81 -0.06
N LYS A 58 -7.25 3.45 -1.18
CA LYS A 58 -6.73 2.79 -2.39
C LYS A 58 -5.19 2.86 -2.44
N ARG A 59 -4.52 3.12 -1.31
CA ARG A 59 -3.07 3.03 -1.22
C ARG A 59 -2.66 1.61 -1.57
N LYS A 60 -1.73 1.49 -2.50
CA LYS A 60 -1.04 0.24 -2.80
C LYS A 60 0.02 0.04 -1.73
N LEU A 61 -0.03 -1.11 -1.09
CA LEU A 61 0.94 -1.59 -0.12
C LEU A 61 1.74 -2.68 -0.79
N PHE A 62 3.02 -2.74 -0.45
CA PHE A 62 3.95 -3.71 -0.98
C PHE A 62 4.39 -4.65 0.14
N HIS A 63 4.91 -5.82 -0.26
CA HIS A 63 5.48 -6.75 0.70
C HIS A 63 6.58 -6.06 1.53
N GLY A 64 6.54 -6.23 2.85
CA GLY A 64 7.44 -5.59 3.80
C GLY A 64 6.98 -4.20 4.27
N ASP A 65 5.89 -3.64 3.74
CA ASP A 65 5.33 -2.40 4.27
C ASP A 65 4.80 -2.61 5.68
N GLU A 66 5.12 -1.70 6.58
CA GLU A 66 4.60 -1.70 7.94
C GLU A 66 3.38 -0.77 8.02
N ILE A 67 2.26 -1.28 8.50
CA ILE A 67 1.04 -0.50 8.70
C ILE A 67 0.74 -0.42 10.18
N LYS A 68 0.73 0.80 10.69
CA LYS A 68 0.30 1.08 12.05
C LYS A 68 -1.14 1.56 12.03
N ILE A 69 -2.03 0.87 12.74
CA ILE A 69 -3.43 1.22 12.89
C ILE A 69 -3.67 1.43 14.39
N ASP A 70 -3.91 2.69 14.78
CA ASP A 70 -4.03 3.07 16.19
C ASP A 70 -2.76 2.66 16.98
N ASP A 71 -2.85 1.69 17.90
CA ASP A 71 -1.71 1.13 18.64
C ASP A 71 -1.17 -0.19 18.09
N GLU A 72 -1.81 -0.79 17.09
CA GLU A 72 -1.34 -2.03 16.49
C GLU A 72 -0.45 -1.78 15.28
N VAL A 73 0.60 -2.58 15.13
CA VAL A 73 1.55 -2.52 14.03
C VAL A 73 1.52 -3.84 13.29
N VAL A 74 1.31 -3.79 11.98
CA VAL A 74 1.17 -4.98 11.14
C VAL A 74 2.03 -4.88 9.89
N THR A 75 2.86 -5.88 9.68
CA THR A 75 3.70 -5.97 8.48
C THR A 75 2.96 -6.69 7.35
N VAL A 76 3.06 -6.14 6.15
CA VAL A 76 2.45 -6.69 4.93
C VAL A 76 3.31 -7.83 4.43
N ASN A 77 2.90 -9.07 4.71
CA ASN A 77 3.51 -10.27 4.14
C ASN A 77 2.63 -10.81 3.02
N ILE A 78 3.03 -10.54 1.77
CA ILE A 78 2.42 -11.12 0.56
C ILE A 78 3.34 -12.24 0.08
N ASP A 79 2.99 -13.49 0.38
CA ASP A 79 3.67 -14.71 -0.10
C ASP A 79 3.03 -15.22 -1.38
#